data_AF-A0A950ISU3-F1
#
_entry.id   AF-A0A950ISU3-F1
#
_cell.length_a   1.000
_cell.length_b   1.000
_cell.length_c   1.000
_cell.angle_alpha   90.00
_cell.angle_beta   90.00
_cell.angle_gamma   90.00
#
_symmetry.space_group_name_H-M   'P 1'
#
loop_
_entity.id
_entity.type
_entity.pdbx_description
1 polymer ?
#
loop_
_entity_poly.entity_id
_entity_poly.type
_entity_poly.pdbx_seq_one_letter_code
_entity_poly.pdbx_strand_id
1 'polypeptide(L)'
;AMFGNVEDVCGVLFARIRAEQTGFEGCVSDEAVLKGPELKAKLTKDSLDDAMKNDWANALVNLAEDFLNGDARIDPKEQRTTCRCCQFPGLCRVAELNAAPGEDLNGESNGDE
;
A
#
# COMPACT_ATOMS: atom_id res chain seq x y z
N ALA A 1 16.35 4.58 17.88
CA ALA A 1 15.36 5.47 17.22
C ALA A 1 15.31 5.11 15.74
N MET A 2 14.18 4.61 15.25
CA MET A 2 14.07 4.17 13.86
C MET A 2 13.58 5.34 12.99
N PHE A 3 14.43 5.78 12.08
CA PHE A 3 14.23 6.68 10.94
C PHE A 3 13.58 8.08 11.13
N GLY A 4 13.29 8.52 12.35
CA GLY A 4 12.78 9.89 12.58
C GLY A 4 13.24 10.58 13.87
N ASN A 5 14.08 9.94 14.70
CA ASN A 5 14.41 10.42 16.05
C ASN A 5 13.17 10.76 16.92
N VAL A 6 12.03 10.15 16.64
CA VAL A 6 10.85 10.21 17.50
C VAL A 6 10.92 9.03 18.45
N GLU A 7 11.26 9.31 19.70
CA GLU A 7 11.18 8.35 20.78
C GLU A 7 9.70 8.23 21.21
N ASP A 8 9.26 7.01 21.52
CA ASP A 8 7.89 6.71 21.98
C ASP A 8 6.77 7.12 21.00
N VAL A 9 6.77 6.52 19.80
CA VAL A 9 5.69 6.73 18.83
C VAL A 9 4.40 6.08 19.33
N CYS A 10 3.43 6.91 19.70
CA CYS A 10 2.11 6.50 20.22
C CYS A 10 0.98 6.56 19.18
N GLY A 11 1.29 6.93 17.93
CA GLY A 11 0.29 6.97 16.87
C GLY A 11 0.81 7.52 15.55
N VAL A 12 0.08 7.22 14.48
CA VAL A 12 0.29 7.74 13.13
C VAL A 12 -1.06 8.21 12.60
N LEU A 13 -1.13 9.50 12.23
CA LEU A 13 -2.33 10.11 11.69
C LEU A 13 -1.97 10.88 10.41
N PHE A 14 -2.86 10.84 9.43
CA PHE A 14 -2.77 11.67 8.23
C PHE A 14 -4.02 12.55 8.10
N ALA A 15 -3.81 13.78 7.62
CA ALA A 15 -4.90 14.68 7.33
C ALA A 15 -5.57 14.27 6.01
N ARG A 16 -6.87 14.01 6.05
CA ARG A 16 -7.72 13.83 4.88
C ARG A 16 -8.38 15.15 4.55
N ILE A 17 -8.08 15.70 3.38
CA ILE A 17 -8.66 16.98 2.91
C ILE A 17 -9.51 16.70 1.67
N ARG A 18 -10.83 16.63 1.86
CA ARG A 18 -11.84 16.44 0.81
C ARG A 18 -13.09 17.21 1.19
N ALA A 19 -13.85 17.69 0.20
CA ALA A 19 -15.15 18.31 0.44
C ALA A 19 -16.00 17.38 1.34
N GLU A 20 -16.55 17.94 2.41
CA GLU A 20 -17.40 17.26 3.41
C GLU A 20 -16.72 16.14 4.23
N GLN A 21 -15.46 15.81 3.95
CA GLN A 21 -14.75 14.66 4.54
C GLN A 21 -13.41 15.05 5.18
N THR A 22 -13.28 16.29 5.63
CA THR A 22 -12.08 16.78 6.31
C THR A 22 -11.95 16.21 7.72
N GLY A 23 -10.80 15.63 8.02
CA GLY A 23 -10.49 15.06 9.34
C GLY A 23 -9.13 14.35 9.35
N PHE A 24 -8.81 13.68 10.45
CA PHE A 24 -7.65 12.81 10.56
C PHE A 24 -8.06 11.35 10.41
N GLU A 25 -7.18 10.55 9.82
CA GLU A 25 -7.32 9.09 9.74
C GLU A 25 -6.00 8.45 10.17
N GLY A 26 -6.07 7.29 10.82
CA GLY A 26 -4.87 6.55 11.22
C GLY A 26 -5.06 5.66 12.43
N CYS A 27 -3.96 5.29 13.08
CA CYS A 27 -3.94 4.42 14.26
C CYS A 27 -3.21 5.09 15.42
N VAL A 28 -3.63 4.79 16.64
CA VAL A 28 -2.96 5.22 17.88
C VAL A 28 -2.86 4.03 18.83
N SER A 29 -1.86 4.05 19.72
CA SER A 29 -1.67 3.02 20.74
C SER A 29 -2.73 3.13 21.85
N ASP A 30 -3.11 4.37 22.19
CA ASP A 30 -4.16 4.70 23.15
C ASP A 30 -4.91 5.95 22.67
N GLU A 31 -6.25 5.90 22.66
CA GLU A 31 -7.10 7.03 22.28
C GLU A 31 -6.90 8.24 23.20
N ALA A 32 -6.48 8.04 24.45
CA ALA A 32 -6.19 9.11 25.40
C ALA A 32 -5.02 10.02 24.96
N VAL A 33 -4.20 9.57 24.00
CA VAL A 33 -3.11 10.36 23.41
C VAL A 33 -3.66 11.47 22.50
N LEU A 34 -4.88 11.32 21.97
CA LEU A 34 -5.54 12.32 21.14
C LEU A 34 -6.02 13.51 21.97
N LYS A 35 -5.11 14.45 22.23
CA LYS A 35 -5.43 15.68 22.97
C LYS A 35 -5.81 16.80 22.00
N GLY A 36 -7.10 17.08 21.91
CA GLY A 36 -7.61 18.23 21.16
C GLY A 36 -9.14 18.26 21.15
N PRO A 37 -9.79 19.36 21.56
CA PRO A 37 -11.25 19.42 21.67
C PRO A 37 -11.99 19.26 20.32
N GLU A 38 -11.28 19.33 19.19
CA GLU A 38 -11.85 19.27 17.84
C GLU A 38 -11.19 18.24 16.93
N LEU A 39 -10.38 17.32 17.47
CA LEU A 39 -9.66 16.35 16.64
C LEU A 39 -10.64 15.28 16.12
N LYS A 40 -11.25 15.54 14.96
CA LYS A 40 -12.08 14.56 14.24
C LYS A 40 -11.18 13.50 13.63
N ALA A 41 -10.77 12.53 14.43
CA ALA A 41 -10.00 11.38 13.99
C ALA A 41 -10.93 10.18 13.77
N LYS A 42 -10.87 9.60 12.57
CA LYS A 42 -11.42 8.28 12.30
C LYS A 42 -10.29 7.26 12.46
N LEU A 43 -10.28 6.57 13.59
CA LEU A 43 -9.27 5.57 13.90
C LEU A 43 -9.54 4.27 13.13
N THR A 44 -8.46 3.62 12.71
CA THR A 44 -8.51 2.24 12.23
C THR A 44 -8.87 1.29 13.38
N LYS A 45 -9.41 0.12 13.05
CA LYS A 45 -9.71 -0.92 14.05
C LYS A 45 -8.45 -1.42 14.75
N ASP A 46 -7.34 -1.41 14.04
CA ASP A 46 -6.06 -1.86 14.55
C ASP A 46 -5.42 -0.72 15.35
N SER A 47 -5.09 -1.00 16.61
CA SER A 47 -4.29 -0.13 17.46
C SER A 47 -2.82 -0.22 17.05
N LEU A 48 -2.06 0.86 17.24
CA LEU A 48 -0.63 0.85 17.01
C LEU A 48 0.07 0.08 18.14
N ASP A 49 0.55 -1.13 17.84
CA ASP A 49 1.28 -1.97 18.78
C ASP A 49 2.74 -2.18 18.36
N ASP A 50 3.50 -2.88 19.21
CA ASP A 50 4.91 -3.16 18.96
C ASP A 50 5.12 -4.15 17.81
N ALA A 51 4.13 -5.01 17.52
CA ALA A 51 4.19 -5.91 16.38
C ALA A 51 4.16 -5.12 15.07
N MET A 52 3.22 -4.20 14.93
CA MET A 52 3.11 -3.31 13.76
C MET A 52 4.37 -2.46 13.58
N LYS A 53 4.93 -1.93 14.68
CA LYS A 53 6.20 -1.18 14.65
C LYS A 53 7.37 -2.05 14.17
N ASN A 54 7.46 -3.28 14.66
CA ASN A 54 8.49 -4.23 14.24
C ASN A 54 8.31 -4.67 12.79
N ASP A 55 7.08 -4.85 12.31
CA ASP A 55 6.81 -5.19 10.92
C ASP A 55 7.24 -4.07 9.98
N TRP A 56 6.94 -2.81 10.33
CA TRP A 56 7.40 -1.65 9.58
C TRP A 56 8.92 -1.53 9.60
N ALA A 57 9.53 -1.79 10.76
CA ALA A 57 10.97 -1.80 10.94
C ALA A 57 11.64 -2.80 9.97
N ASN A 58 11.15 -4.03 9.98
CA ASN A 58 11.65 -5.11 9.14
C ASN A 58 11.42 -4.80 7.66
N ALA A 59 10.24 -4.28 7.28
CA ALA A 59 9.94 -3.91 5.91
C ALA A 59 10.93 -2.86 5.37
N LEU A 60 11.27 -1.84 6.16
CA LEU A 60 12.24 -0.81 5.75
C LEU A 60 13.66 -1.35 5.64
N VAL A 61 14.08 -2.23 6.55
CA VAL A 61 15.41 -2.87 6.48
C VAL A 61 15.51 -3.76 5.26
N ASN A 62 14.52 -4.62 5.00
CA ASN A 62 14.50 -5.49 3.84
C ASN A 62 14.53 -4.70 2.54
N LEU A 63 13.74 -3.62 2.43
CA LEU A 63 13.77 -2.73 1.25
C LEU A 63 15.16 -2.10 1.04
N ALA A 64 15.86 -1.74 2.11
CA ALA A 64 17.21 -1.19 2.02
C ALA A 64 18.22 -2.24 1.54
N GLU A 65 18.12 -3.47 2.06
CA GLU A 65 18.97 -4.59 1.63
C GLU A 65 18.72 -4.96 0.17
N ASP A 66 17.46 -5.07 -0.25
CA ASP A 66 17.08 -5.33 -1.64
C ASP A 66 17.65 -4.26 -2.58
N PHE A 67 17.50 -2.99 -2.20
CA PHE A 67 18.05 -1.87 -2.96
C PHE A 67 19.59 -1.94 -3.10
N LEU A 68 20.30 -2.22 -2.01
CA LEU A 68 21.77 -2.35 -2.03
C LEU A 68 22.25 -3.53 -2.88
N ASN A 69 21.47 -4.62 -2.92
CA ASN A 69 21.75 -5.80 -3.72
C ASN A 69 21.33 -5.64 -5.19
N GLY A 70 20.64 -4.56 -5.55
CA GLY A 70 20.08 -4.35 -6.88
C GLY A 70 18.90 -5.27 -7.18
N ASP A 71 18.21 -5.77 -6.15
CA ASP A 71 16.99 -6.55 -6.30
C ASP A 71 15.82 -5.62 -6.64
N ALA A 72 15.27 -5.80 -7.83
CA ALA A 72 14.15 -5.02 -8.37
C ALA A 72 12.97 -5.92 -8.77
N ARG A 73 12.80 -7.07 -8.11
CA ARG A 73 11.65 -7.96 -8.32
C ARG A 73 10.35 -7.20 -8.09
N ILE A 74 9.40 -7.37 -9.01
CA ILE A 74 8.07 -6.75 -8.94
C ILE A 74 7.07 -7.76 -8.41
N ASP A 75 6.50 -7.48 -7.24
CA ASP A 75 5.45 -8.29 -6.61
C ASP A 75 4.26 -7.40 -6.21
N PRO A 76 3.26 -7.22 -7.09
CA PRO A 76 2.14 -6.33 -6.82
C PRO A 76 1.27 -6.90 -5.69
N LYS A 77 1.12 -6.13 -4.61
CA LYS A 77 0.37 -6.50 -3.40
C LYS A 77 -1.01 -7.10 -3.71
N GLU A 78 -1.75 -6.46 -4.61
CA GLU A 78 -3.06 -6.91 -5.07
C GLU A 78 -3.04 -7.02 -6.59
N GLN A 79 -2.39 -8.06 -7.12
CA GLN A 79 -2.18 -8.38 -8.55
C GLN A 79 -2.92 -7.46 -9.55
N ARG A 80 -4.23 -7.66 -9.74
CA ARG A 80 -5.02 -6.89 -10.73
C ARG A 80 -5.30 -5.44 -10.33
N THR A 81 -5.54 -5.14 -9.06
CA THR A 81 -5.94 -3.78 -8.65
C THR A 81 -4.73 -2.87 -8.47
N THR A 82 -3.62 -3.38 -7.94
CA THR A 82 -2.34 -2.65 -7.87
C THR A 82 -1.86 -2.25 -9.27
N CYS A 83 -1.91 -3.17 -10.24
CA CYS A 83 -1.42 -2.89 -11.59
C CYS A 83 -2.24 -1.82 -12.35
N ARG A 84 -3.53 -1.62 -12.03
CA ARG A 84 -4.38 -0.60 -12.69
C ARG A 84 -3.88 0.84 -12.50
N CYS A 85 -3.14 1.10 -11.43
CA CYS A 85 -2.58 2.43 -11.14
C CYS A 85 -1.11 2.56 -11.59
N CYS A 86 -0.51 1.50 -12.13
CA CYS A 86 0.88 1.51 -12.56
C CYS A 86 1.02 2.13 -13.96
N GLN A 87 1.97 3.06 -14.12
CA GLN A 87 2.24 3.72 -15.40
C GLN A 87 3.20 2.93 -16.31
N PHE A 88 3.72 1.80 -15.84
CA PHE A 88 4.75 1.02 -16.54
C PHE A 88 4.35 -0.45 -16.77
N PRO A 89 3.14 -0.75 -17.28
CA PRO A 89 2.68 -2.12 -17.42
C PRO A 89 3.56 -2.98 -18.35
N GLY A 90 4.21 -2.37 -19.34
CA GLY A 90 5.09 -3.09 -20.30
C GLY A 90 6.51 -3.40 -19.79
N LEU A 91 6.89 -2.93 -18.59
CA LEU A 91 8.24 -3.16 -18.06
C LEU A 91 8.33 -4.37 -17.12
N CYS A 92 7.25 -4.70 -16.41
CA CYS A 92 7.30 -5.68 -15.31
C CYS A 92 6.92 -7.12 -15.71
N ARG A 93 6.39 -7.35 -16.91
CA ARG A 93 5.91 -8.66 -17.43
C ARG A 93 4.85 -9.37 -16.58
N VAL A 94 4.27 -8.70 -15.58
CA VAL A 94 3.29 -9.28 -14.65
C VAL A 94 1.99 -9.68 -15.37
N ALA A 95 1.55 -8.89 -16.35
CA ALA A 95 0.31 -9.17 -17.07
C ALA A 95 0.42 -10.46 -17.89
N GLU A 96 1.57 -10.68 -18.50
CA GLU A 96 1.91 -11.82 -19.35
C GLU A 96 2.05 -13.10 -18.55
N LEU A 97 2.65 -13.02 -17.35
CA LEU A 97 2.74 -14.17 -16.43
C LEU A 97 1.38 -14.58 -15.86
N ASN A 98 0.45 -13.62 -15.76
CA ASN A 98 -0.90 -13.85 -15.25
C ASN A 98 -1.92 -14.21 -16.34
N ALA A 99 -1.55 -14.13 -17.63
CA ALA A 99 -2.39 -14.59 -18.73
C ALA A 99 -2.40 -16.13 -18.73
N ALA A 100 -3.58 -16.73 -18.63
CA ALA A 100 -3.70 -18.17 -18.81
C ALA A 100 -3.22 -18.56 -20.23
N PRO A 101 -2.60 -19.75 -20.42
CA PRO A 101 -2.21 -20.19 -21.75
C PRO A 101 -3.47 -20.47 -22.59
N GLY A 102 -3.70 -19.69 -23.65
CA GLY A 102 -4.63 -20.02 -24.73
C GLY A 102 -6.05 -19.45 -24.59
N GLU A 103 -6.23 -18.19 -24.94
CA GLU A 103 -7.43 -17.78 -25.69
C GLU A 103 -6.94 -17.37 -27.08
N ASP A 104 -6.85 -18.37 -27.96
CA ASP A 104 -6.63 -18.16 -29.38
C ASP A 104 -7.77 -17.27 -29.91
N LEU A 105 -7.42 -16.08 -30.38
CA LEU A 105 -8.33 -15.19 -31.11
C LEU A 105 -8.64 -15.80 -32.48
N ASN A 106 -9.40 -16.88 -32.52
CA ASN A 106 -10.03 -17.37 -33.76
C ASN A 106 -11.31 -16.56 -34.00
N GLY A 107 -11.13 -15.30 -34.39
CA GLY A 107 -12.17 -14.51 -35.06
C GLY A 107 -12.31 -15.00 -36.50
N GLU A 108 -12.93 -16.16 -36.71
CA GLU A 108 -13.46 -16.55 -38.02
C GLU A 108 -14.59 -15.58 -38.39
N SER A 109 -14.25 -14.64 -39.27
CA SER A 109 -15.20 -13.86 -40.05
C SER A 109 -15.91 -14.79 -41.03
N ASN A 110 -17.00 -15.43 -40.59
CA ASN A 110 -17.97 -15.96 -41.54
C ASN A 110 -18.80 -14.79 -42.05
N GLY A 111 -18.51 -14.38 -43.28
CA GLY A 111 -19.40 -13.57 -44.07
C GLY A 111 -20.60 -14.42 -44.48
N ASP A 112 -21.79 -13.84 -44.34
CA ASP A 112 -22.98 -14.27 -45.04
C ASP A 112 -23.55 -13.05 -45.78
N GLU A 113 -23.85 -13.27 -47.05
CA GLU A 113 -24.36 -12.34 -48.07
C GLU A 113 -25.69 -11.67 -47.71
#